data_AF-A0AAT9EST8-F1
#
_entry.id   AF-A0AAT9EST8-F1
#
_cell.length_a   1.000
_cell.length_b   1.000
_cell.length_c   1.000
_cell.angle_alpha   90.00
_cell.angle_beta   90.00
_cell.angle_gamma   90.00
#
_symmetry.space_group_name_H-M   'P 1'
#
loop_
_entity.id
_entity.type
_entity.pdbx_description
1 polymer ?
#
loop_
_entity_poly.entity_id
_entity_poly.type
_entity_poly.pdbx_seq_one_letter_code
_entity_poly.pdbx_strand_id
1 'polypeptide(L)'
;MKESLIKAALFVVVAVPMCANALVYSGSNFKGNEYISMDAPPLEPIYNDKDSINEHRKKVMEYITKTERYVENADSDIKRVESYRFEAIQRARLEAEKYHLKTNLPDR
;
A
#
# COMPACT_ATOMS: atom_id res chain seq x y z
N MET A 1 -3.23 -47.43 -9.63
CA MET A 1 -3.03 -46.23 -10.50
C MET A 1 -3.97 -45.07 -10.15
N LYS A 2 -5.30 -45.26 -10.08
CA LYS A 2 -6.25 -44.17 -9.77
C LYS A 2 -5.99 -43.46 -8.43
N GLU A 3 -5.64 -44.20 -7.38
CA GLU A 3 -5.35 -43.60 -6.06
C GLU A 3 -4.08 -42.73 -6.04
N SER A 4 -3.07 -43.07 -6.84
CA SER A 4 -1.85 -42.27 -6.97
C SER A 4 -2.13 -40.94 -7.69
N LEU A 5 -2.98 -40.97 -8.72
CA LEU A 5 -3.43 -39.78 -9.44
C LEU A 5 -4.30 -38.87 -8.55
N ILE A 6 -5.17 -39.44 -7.70
CA ILE A 6 -5.97 -38.68 -6.74
C ILE A 6 -5.08 -38.01 -5.69
N LYS A 7 -4.08 -38.73 -5.16
CA LYS A 7 -3.11 -38.16 -4.20
C LYS A 7 -2.26 -37.06 -4.82
N ALA A 8 -1.80 -37.24 -6.06
CA ALA A 8 -1.05 -36.22 -6.80
C ALA A 8 -1.90 -34.98 -7.09
N ALA A 9 -3.15 -35.16 -7.52
CA ALA A 9 -4.08 -34.06 -7.75
C ALA A 9 -4.38 -33.29 -6.45
N LEU A 10 -4.56 -34.00 -5.33
CA LEU A 10 -4.78 -33.38 -4.01
C LEU A 10 -3.54 -32.59 -3.56
N PHE A 11 -2.34 -33.10 -3.79
CA PHE A 11 -1.09 -32.41 -3.46
C PHE A 11 -0.92 -31.11 -4.27
N VAL A 12 -1.28 -31.13 -5.57
CA VAL A 12 -1.27 -29.94 -6.42
C VAL A 12 -2.28 -28.90 -5.91
N VAL A 13 -3.50 -29.30 -5.55
CA VAL A 13 -4.52 -28.37 -5.03
C VAL A 13 -4.12 -27.73 -3.70
N VAL A 14 -3.45 -28.49 -2.82
CA VAL A 14 -3.00 -27.98 -1.50
C VAL A 14 -1.75 -27.10 -1.61
N ALA A 15 -0.92 -27.27 -2.65
CA ALA A 15 0.28 -26.46 -2.85
C ALA A 15 0.03 -25.11 -3.54
N VAL A 16 -1.09 -24.96 -4.28
CA VAL A 16 -1.44 -23.72 -5.01
C VAL A 16 -1.52 -22.45 -4.11
N PRO A 17 -2.11 -22.45 -2.90
CA PRO A 17 -2.18 -21.25 -2.08
C PRO A 17 -0.84 -20.78 -1.51
N MET A 18 0.20 -21.63 -1.46
CA MET A 18 1.52 -21.23 -0.98
C MET A 18 2.29 -20.34 -1.96
N CYS A 19 1.88 -20.30 -3.23
CA CYS A 19 2.47 -19.45 -4.27
C CYS A 19 1.75 -18.11 -4.44
N ALA A 20 0.63 -17.90 -3.75
CA ALA A 20 -0.16 -16.68 -3.85
C ALA A 20 0.32 -15.64 -2.83
N ASN A 21 1.37 -14.90 -3.18
CA ASN A 21 1.71 -13.65 -2.48
C ASN A 21 0.75 -12.55 -2.96
N ALA A 22 -0.44 -12.47 -2.36
CA ALA A 22 -1.32 -11.32 -2.56
C ALA A 22 -0.72 -10.14 -1.77
N LEU A 23 -0.08 -9.21 -2.46
CA LEU A 23 0.23 -7.90 -1.90
C LEU A 23 -1.08 -7.15 -1.67
N VAL A 24 -1.60 -7.19 -0.44
CA VAL A 24 -2.79 -6.43 -0.06
C VAL A 24 -2.34 -5.03 0.35
N TYR A 25 -2.48 -4.08 -0.57
CA TYR A 25 -2.30 -2.66 -0.27
C TYR A 25 -3.59 -2.12 0.37
N SER A 26 -3.47 -1.44 1.51
CA SER A 26 -4.61 -0.77 2.16
C SER A 26 -4.69 0.69 1.71
N GLY A 27 -5.86 1.10 1.21
CA GLY A 27 -6.13 2.48 0.88
C GLY A 27 -5.13 3.12 -0.09
N SER A 28 -5.28 4.43 -0.27
CA SER A 28 -4.36 5.30 -1.02
C SER A 28 -4.76 6.75 -0.78
N ASN A 29 -3.80 7.65 -0.76
CA ASN A 29 -4.06 9.10 -0.76
C ASN A 29 -4.09 9.68 -2.18
N PHE A 30 -3.78 8.87 -3.20
CA PHE A 30 -3.94 9.28 -4.59
C PHE A 30 -5.43 9.39 -4.96
N LYS A 31 -5.79 10.52 -5.56
CA LYS A 31 -7.10 10.71 -6.18
C LYS A 31 -6.91 11.20 -7.60
N GLY A 32 -7.15 10.31 -8.56
CA GLY A 32 -6.76 10.57 -9.96
C GLY A 32 -5.25 10.64 -10.08
N ASN A 33 -4.72 11.77 -10.55
CA ASN A 33 -3.28 11.97 -10.80
C ASN A 33 -2.58 12.78 -9.70
N GLU A 34 -3.26 13.08 -8.60
CA GLU A 34 -2.75 13.95 -7.55
C GLU A 34 -2.70 13.23 -6.22
N TYR A 35 -1.66 13.57 -5.44
CA TYR A 35 -1.56 13.17 -4.05
C TYR A 35 -2.28 14.21 -3.20
N ILE A 36 -3.40 13.81 -2.59
CA ILE A 36 -4.23 14.75 -1.83
C ILE A 36 -3.50 15.14 -0.54
N SER A 37 -3.47 16.44 -0.24
CA SER A 37 -2.93 16.93 1.03
C SER A 37 -3.88 16.65 2.19
N MET A 38 -3.32 16.44 3.39
CA MET A 38 -4.12 16.36 4.60
C MET A 38 -4.89 17.66 4.87
N ASP A 39 -6.10 17.53 5.43
CA ASP A 39 -6.91 18.68 5.85
C ASP A 39 -6.18 19.52 6.91
N ALA A 40 -6.56 20.80 7.04
CA ALA A 40 -6.06 21.64 8.12
C ALA A 40 -6.62 21.21 9.50
N PRO A 41 -5.88 21.45 10.60
CA PRO A 41 -6.38 21.17 11.94
C PRO A 41 -7.64 22.02 12.25
N PRO A 42 -8.52 21.53 13.15
CA PRO A 42 -9.70 22.28 13.54
C PRO A 42 -9.31 23.58 14.24
N LEU A 43 -10.04 24.66 13.93
CA LEU A 43 -9.87 25.95 14.60
C LEU A 43 -10.21 25.86 16.08
N GLU A 44 -9.57 26.72 16.89
CA GLU A 44 -9.85 26.85 18.32
C GLU A 44 -11.34 27.15 18.59
N PRO A 45 -11.86 26.74 19.76
CA PRO A 45 -13.23 27.07 20.14
C PRO A 45 -13.43 28.59 20.20
N ILE A 46 -14.54 29.08 19.64
CA ILE A 46 -14.88 30.51 19.66
C ILE A 46 -15.18 30.98 21.10
N TYR A 47 -15.78 30.10 21.90
CA TYR A 47 -16.17 30.39 23.28
C TYR A 47 -15.49 29.42 24.25
N ASN A 48 -15.17 29.91 25.44
CA ASN A 48 -14.54 29.13 26.50
C ASN A 48 -15.56 28.42 27.41
N ASP A 49 -16.75 28.14 26.88
CA ASP A 49 -17.78 27.39 27.61
C ASP A 49 -17.59 25.87 27.43
N LYS A 50 -18.22 25.11 28.32
CA LYS A 50 -18.06 23.66 28.39
C LYS A 50 -18.50 22.95 27.11
N ASP A 51 -19.54 23.44 26.44
CA ASP A 51 -20.10 22.79 25.26
C ASP A 51 -19.21 23.04 24.03
N SER A 52 -18.76 24.28 23.85
CA SER A 52 -17.80 24.67 22.81
C SER A 52 -16.48 23.90 22.90
N ILE A 53 -15.94 23.75 24.12
CA ILE A 53 -14.72 22.97 24.36
C ILE A 53 -14.96 21.48 24.04
N ASN A 54 -16.11 20.92 24.44
CA ASN A 54 -16.41 19.52 24.20
C ASN A 54 -16.61 19.21 22.71
N GLU A 55 -17.24 20.11 21.95
CA GLU A 55 -17.34 20.00 20.50
C GLU A 55 -15.96 20.07 19.84
N HIS A 56 -15.12 21.03 20.23
CA HIS A 56 -13.76 21.14 19.71
C HIS A 56 -12.93 19.87 19.99
N ARG A 57 -13.04 19.29 21.19
CA ARG A 57 -12.39 17.99 21.50
C ARG A 57 -12.81 16.88 20.54
N LYS A 58 -14.09 16.79 20.16
CA LYS A 58 -14.57 15.81 19.17
C LYS A 58 -13.92 16.04 17.80
N LYS A 59 -13.85 17.31 17.35
CA LYS A 59 -13.20 17.69 16.09
C LYS A 59 -11.71 17.33 16.09
N VAL A 60 -11.01 17.57 17.19
CA VAL A 60 -9.59 17.20 17.35
C VAL A 60 -9.42 15.69 17.27
N MET A 61 -10.27 14.91 17.96
CA MET A 61 -10.21 13.44 17.87
C MET A 61 -10.46 12.93 16.45
N GLU A 62 -11.45 13.48 15.75
CA GLU A 62 -11.71 13.13 14.35
C GLU A 62 -10.51 13.46 13.44
N TYR A 63 -9.89 14.63 13.66
CA TYR A 63 -8.69 15.05 12.93
C TYR A 63 -7.51 14.09 13.16
N ILE A 64 -7.29 13.66 14.40
CA ILE A 64 -6.25 12.66 14.75
C ILE A 64 -6.53 11.35 14.00
N THR A 65 -7.75 10.82 14.07
CA THR A 65 -8.10 9.57 13.38
C THR A 65 -7.97 9.66 11.86
N LYS A 66 -8.31 10.80 11.25
CA LYS A 66 -8.09 11.03 9.82
C LYS A 66 -6.60 11.08 9.49
N THR A 67 -5.79 11.70 10.35
CA THR A 67 -4.33 11.78 10.19
C THR A 67 -3.69 10.40 10.26
N GLU A 68 -4.09 9.57 11.23
CA GLU A 68 -3.61 8.18 11.35
C GLU A 68 -3.86 7.40 10.05
N ARG A 69 -5.09 7.44 9.54
CA ARG A 69 -5.44 6.79 8.26
C ARG A 69 -4.66 7.35 7.07
N TYR A 70 -4.46 8.66 7.03
CA TYR A 70 -3.68 9.30 5.97
C TYR A 70 -2.24 8.78 5.97
N VAL A 71 -1.62 8.61 7.14
CA VAL A 71 -0.28 8.03 7.27
C VAL A 71 -0.27 6.56 6.85
N GLU A 72 -1.22 5.76 7.29
CA GLU A 72 -1.34 4.35 6.89
C GLU A 72 -1.44 4.19 5.36
N ASN A 73 -2.25 5.03 4.72
CA ASN A 73 -2.36 5.06 3.26
C ASN A 73 -1.05 5.48 2.60
N ALA A 74 -0.35 6.47 3.16
CA ALA A 74 0.93 6.93 2.65
C ALA A 74 2.00 5.84 2.68
N ASP A 75 2.10 5.10 3.79
CA ASP A 75 3.00 3.96 3.90
C ASP A 75 2.67 2.87 2.89
N SER A 76 1.38 2.64 2.61
CA SER A 76 0.96 1.71 1.58
C SER A 76 1.35 2.16 0.18
N ASP A 77 1.16 3.45 -0.12
CA ASP A 77 1.53 4.05 -1.40
C ASP A 77 3.05 4.01 -1.63
N ILE A 78 3.86 4.28 -0.60
CA ILE A 78 5.33 4.16 -0.66
C ILE A 78 5.73 2.73 -1.05
N LYS A 79 5.21 1.72 -0.34
CA LYS A 79 5.49 0.31 -0.65
C LYS A 79 5.10 -0.06 -2.08
N ARG A 80 3.98 0.49 -2.56
CA ARG A 80 3.50 0.27 -3.93
C ARG A 80 4.47 0.88 -4.96
N VAL A 81 4.92 2.11 -4.73
CA VAL A 81 5.89 2.81 -5.59
C VAL A 81 7.23 2.08 -5.61
N GLU A 82 7.73 1.65 -4.46
CA GLU A 82 8.97 0.86 -4.37
C GLU A 82 8.87 -0.45 -5.16
N SER A 83 7.72 -1.15 -5.05
CA SER A 83 7.48 -2.37 -5.83
C SER A 83 7.48 -2.11 -7.33
N TYR A 84 6.78 -1.06 -7.79
CA TYR A 84 6.76 -0.71 -9.22
C TYR A 84 8.14 -0.27 -9.72
N ARG A 85 8.89 0.48 -8.91
CA ARG A 85 10.28 0.85 -9.22
C ARG A 85 11.13 -0.40 -9.41
N PHE A 86 11.04 -1.37 -8.50
CA PHE A 86 11.78 -2.63 -8.60
C PHE A 86 11.39 -3.41 -9.85
N GLU A 87 10.09 -3.59 -10.12
CA GLU A 87 9.62 -4.27 -11.33
C GLU A 87 10.13 -3.62 -12.63
N ALA A 88 10.09 -2.28 -12.70
CA ALA A 88 10.56 -1.56 -13.87
C ALA A 88 12.07 -1.79 -14.12
N ILE A 89 12.87 -1.76 -13.05
CA ILE A 89 14.31 -2.08 -13.12
C ILE A 89 14.53 -3.51 -13.62
N GLN A 90 13.81 -4.49 -13.07
CA GLN A 90 13.98 -5.89 -13.47
C GLN A 90 13.58 -6.13 -14.93
N ARG A 91 12.48 -5.52 -15.39
CA ARG A 91 12.07 -5.61 -16.80
C ARG A 91 13.13 -5.03 -17.74
N ALA A 92 13.70 -3.88 -17.40
CA ALA A 92 14.75 -3.27 -18.20
C ALA A 92 16.03 -4.11 -18.23
N ARG A 93 16.42 -4.72 -17.10
CA ARG A 93 17.57 -5.63 -17.01
C ARG A 93 17.38 -6.88 -17.85
N LEU A 94 16.21 -7.51 -17.73
CA LEU A 94 15.87 -8.69 -18.51
C LEU A 94 15.95 -8.41 -20.01
N GLU A 95 15.49 -7.22 -20.45
CA GLU A 95 15.58 -6.84 -21.86
C GLU A 95 17.04 -6.59 -22.29
N ALA A 96 17.84 -5.91 -21.44
CA ALA A 96 19.26 -5.69 -21.71
C ALA A 96 20.05 -7.00 -21.83
N GLU A 97 19.75 -7.99 -21.01
CA GLU A 97 20.39 -9.31 -21.01
C GLU A 97 20.22 -10.04 -22.35
N LYS A 98 19.02 -9.96 -22.96
CA LYS A 98 18.74 -10.57 -24.27
C LYS A 98 19.67 -10.10 -25.38
N TYR A 99 20.21 -8.89 -25.26
CA TYR A 99 21.11 -8.26 -26.22
C TYR A 99 22.52 -8.03 -25.67
N HIS A 100 22.85 -8.64 -24.52
CA HIS A 100 24.16 -8.51 -23.86
C HIS A 100 24.60 -7.07 -23.57
N LEU A 101 23.63 -6.20 -23.27
CA LEU A 101 23.89 -4.79 -22.94
C LEU A 101 24.23 -4.64 -21.45
N LYS A 102 25.21 -3.79 -21.14
CA LYS A 102 25.52 -3.40 -19.76
C LYS A 102 24.57 -2.31 -19.29
N THR A 103 24.11 -2.38 -18.05
CA THR A 103 23.26 -1.34 -17.43
C THR A 103 23.89 -0.84 -16.12
N ASN A 104 23.61 0.42 -15.78
CA ASN A 104 23.96 1.02 -14.49
C ASN A 104 22.73 1.13 -13.57
N LEU A 105 21.68 0.35 -13.84
CA LEU A 105 20.48 0.34 -13.01
C LEU A 105 20.85 -0.16 -11.61
N PRO A 106 20.25 0.37 -10.53
CA PRO A 106 20.53 -0.06 -9.17
C PRO A 106 20.07 -1.51 -8.93
N ASP A 107 20.81 -2.26 -8.10
CA ASP A 107 20.53 -3.67 -7.80
C ASP A 107 19.35 -3.86 -6.83
N ARG A 108 19.08 -2.87 -5.99
CA ARG A 108 17.96 -2.77 -5.04
C ARG A 108 17.59 -1.29 -4.86
#